data_AF-A0A368BSH2-F1
#
_entry.id   AF-A0A368BSH2-F1
#
_cell.length_a   1.000
_cell.length_b   1.000
_cell.length_c   1.000
_cell.angle_alpha   90.00
_cell.angle_beta   90.00
_cell.angle_gamma   90.00
#
_symmetry.space_group_name_H-M   'P 1'
#
loop_
_entity.id
_entity.type
_entity.pdbx_description
1 polymer ?
#
loop_
_entity_poly.entity_id
_entity_poly.type
_entity_poly.pdbx_seq_one_letter_code
_entity_poly.pdbx_strand_id
1 'polypeptide(L)'
;MRFDSSDIPEEFSFEKEKEIARSFAQRFQWEMMAIGIGQALVWLLTWYLVINSHISILTGFFVATICACLAYLPSHEAQHGNYSRGNKKMKWLDVFIGHFSLITLMYP
;
A
#
# COMPACT_ATOMS: atom_id res chain seq x y z
N MET A 1 -26.13 -26.11 16.40
CA MET A 1 -27.18 -25.19 15.92
C MET A 1 -26.85 -24.88 14.47
N ARG A 2 -27.59 -25.43 13.49
CA ARG A 2 -27.46 -25.02 12.09
C ARG A 2 -28.21 -23.69 11.96
N PHE A 3 -27.51 -22.62 11.57
CA PHE A 3 -28.16 -21.38 11.17
C PHE A 3 -28.97 -21.69 9.91
N ASP A 4 -30.29 -21.59 9.99
CA ASP A 4 -31.15 -21.74 8.84
C ASP A 4 -31.13 -20.41 8.07
N SER A 5 -30.60 -20.41 6.86
CA SER A 5 -30.44 -19.21 6.04
C SER A 5 -31.77 -18.67 5.51
N SER A 6 -32.88 -19.39 5.73
CA SER A 6 -34.23 -19.02 5.29
C SER A 6 -34.83 -17.82 6.03
N ASP A 7 -34.34 -17.51 7.23
CA ASP A 7 -34.87 -16.40 8.06
C ASP A 7 -34.12 -15.08 7.84
N ILE A 8 -33.12 -15.05 6.95
CA ILE A 8 -32.36 -13.84 6.64
C ILE A 8 -33.10 -13.07 5.55
N PRO A 9 -33.52 -11.81 5.81
CA PRO A 9 -34.08 -10.95 4.76
C PRO A 9 -33.13 -10.88 3.56
N GLU A 10 -33.67 -10.89 2.34
CA GLU A 10 -32.89 -10.93 1.09
C GLU A 10 -31.81 -9.83 1.02
N GLU A 11 -32.09 -8.67 1.64
CA GLU A 11 -31.17 -7.54 1.80
C GLU A 11 -29.87 -7.90 2.53
N PHE A 12 -29.93 -8.80 3.51
CA PHE A 12 -28.78 -9.27 4.30
C PHE A 12 -28.22 -10.62 3.80
N SER A 13 -28.61 -11.03 2.59
CA SER A 13 -28.06 -12.24 1.98
C SER A 13 -26.58 -12.09 1.65
N PHE A 14 -25.84 -13.20 1.72
CA PHE A 14 -24.42 -13.24 1.37
C PHE A 14 -24.14 -12.79 -0.08
N GLU A 15 -25.09 -13.03 -1.00
CA GLU A 15 -24.97 -12.57 -2.38
C GLU A 15 -25.01 -11.03 -2.47
N LYS A 16 -25.89 -10.37 -1.70
CA LYS A 16 -25.92 -8.91 -1.61
C LYS A 16 -24.66 -8.34 -0.96
N GLU A 17 -24.17 -8.96 0.10
CA GLU A 17 -22.90 -8.58 0.74
C GLU A 17 -21.74 -8.66 -0.26
N LYS A 18 -21.66 -9.76 -1.02
CA LYS A 18 -20.63 -9.98 -2.05
C LYS A 18 -20.76 -9.02 -3.22
N GLU A 19 -21.98 -8.66 -3.62
CA GLU A 19 -22.26 -7.65 -4.67
C GLU A 19 -21.73 -6.27 -4.25
N ILE A 20 -22.05 -5.85 -3.02
CA ILE A 20 -21.55 -4.60 -2.43
C ILE A 20 -20.03 -4.65 -2.33
N ALA A 21 -19.44 -5.71 -1.75
CA ALA A 21 -17.99 -5.85 -1.61
C ALA A 21 -17.27 -5.81 -2.95
N ARG A 22 -17.81 -6.46 -3.99
CA ARG A 22 -17.26 -6.40 -5.36
C ARG A 22 -17.26 -4.99 -5.92
N SER A 23 -18.31 -4.20 -5.68
CA SER A 23 -18.40 -2.83 -6.18
C SER A 23 -17.25 -1.95 -5.64
N PHE A 24 -16.85 -2.14 -4.38
CA PHE A 24 -15.74 -1.42 -3.76
C PHE A 24 -14.35 -2.01 -4.10
N ALA A 25 -14.25 -3.32 -4.32
CA ALA A 25 -12.99 -3.99 -4.67
C ALA A 25 -12.47 -3.66 -6.08
N GLN A 26 -13.30 -3.07 -6.96
CA GLN A 26 -12.91 -2.75 -8.34
C GLN A 26 -11.98 -1.54 -8.47
N ARG A 27 -11.86 -0.70 -7.44
CA ARG A 27 -11.01 0.50 -7.50
C ARG A 27 -9.53 0.15 -7.58
N PHE A 28 -8.87 0.60 -8.64
CA PHE A 28 -7.42 0.41 -8.81
C PHE A 28 -6.68 1.24 -7.77
N GLN A 29 -5.83 0.60 -6.96
CA GLN A 29 -5.14 1.21 -5.79
C GLN A 29 -3.89 2.00 -6.21
N TRP A 30 -4.01 2.88 -7.20
CA TRP A 30 -2.87 3.69 -7.67
C TRP A 30 -2.34 4.62 -6.58
N GLU A 31 -3.18 5.01 -5.61
CA GLU A 31 -2.79 5.84 -4.47
C GLU A 31 -1.73 5.15 -3.61
N MET A 32 -1.87 3.83 -3.39
CA MET A 32 -0.90 3.05 -2.62
C MET A 32 0.43 2.91 -3.37
N MET A 33 0.38 2.76 -4.69
CA MET A 33 1.58 2.78 -5.54
C MET A 33 2.27 4.15 -5.48
N ALA A 34 1.51 5.24 -5.57
CA ALA A 34 2.03 6.60 -5.47
C ALA A 34 2.67 6.87 -4.10
N ILE A 35 2.03 6.42 -3.01
CA ILE A 35 2.60 6.50 -1.67
C ILE A 35 3.90 5.68 -1.59
N GLY A 36 3.89 4.42 -2.04
CA GLY A 36 5.04 3.53 -1.95
C GLY A 36 6.27 4.02 -2.71
N ILE A 37 6.09 4.53 -3.93
CA ILE A 37 7.18 5.10 -4.73
C ILE A 37 7.55 6.50 -4.22
N GLY A 38 6.55 7.33 -3.94
CA GLY A 38 6.74 8.72 -3.53
C GLY A 38 7.51 8.85 -2.23
N GLN A 39 7.18 8.04 -1.20
CA GLN A 39 7.88 8.09 0.07
C GLN A 39 9.37 7.70 -0.06
N ALA A 40 9.69 6.70 -0.89
CA ALA A 40 11.06 6.27 -1.11
C ALA A 40 11.89 7.35 -1.83
N LEU A 41 11.29 8.03 -2.81
CA LEU A 41 11.93 9.17 -3.48
C LEU A 41 12.13 10.36 -2.55
N VAL A 42 11.14 10.67 -1.70
CA VAL A 42 11.26 11.73 -0.69
C VAL A 42 12.36 11.40 0.32
N TRP A 43 12.47 10.13 0.75
CA TRP A 43 13.55 9.69 1.63
C TRP A 43 14.92 9.86 0.97
N LEU A 44 15.10 9.44 -0.28
CA LEU A 44 16.35 9.65 -1.04
C LEU A 44 16.68 11.15 -1.22
N LEU A 45 15.68 11.98 -1.48
CA LEU A 45 15.87 13.43 -1.60
C LEU A 45 16.25 14.05 -0.25
N THR A 46 15.70 13.53 0.85
CA THR A 46 16.02 13.99 2.21
C THR A 46 17.51 13.80 2.50
N TRP A 47 18.10 12.67 2.09
CA TRP A 47 19.55 12.45 2.20
C TRP A 47 20.35 13.54 1.50
N TYR A 48 20.01 13.83 0.24
CA TYR A 48 20.67 14.89 -0.53
C TYR A 48 20.58 16.24 0.19
N LEU A 49 19.39 16.60 0.69
CA LEU A 49 19.17 17.89 1.36
C LEU A 49 19.91 18.01 2.69
N VAL A 50 19.97 16.95 3.50
CA VAL A 50 20.71 16.96 4.77
C VAL A 50 22.21 17.02 4.54
N ILE A 51 22.75 16.20 3.62
CA ILE A 51 24.20 16.14 3.35
C ILE A 51 24.72 17.48 2.81
N ASN A 52 23.94 18.15 1.94
CA ASN A 52 24.29 19.47 1.41
C ASN A 52 23.91 20.62 2.35
N SER A 53 23.50 20.33 3.59
CA SER A 53 23.15 21.33 4.62
C SER A 53 22.00 22.28 4.20
N HIS A 54 21.12 21.85 3.29
CA HIS A 54 19.91 22.60 2.91
C HIS A 54 18.83 22.52 3.98
N ILE A 55 18.76 21.42 4.73
CA ILE A 55 17.84 21.23 5.86
C ILE A 55 18.61 20.69 7.08
N SER A 56 18.05 20.90 8.28
CA SER A 56 18.63 20.35 9.51
C SER A 56 18.48 18.83 9.60
N ILE A 57 19.38 18.17 10.31
CA ILE A 57 19.30 16.72 10.61
C ILE A 57 17.99 16.39 11.34
N LEU A 58 17.53 17.26 12.25
CA LEU A 58 16.28 17.06 12.97
C LEU A 58 15.06 17.08 12.04
N THR A 59 15.04 18.00 11.08
CA THR A 59 14.01 18.02 10.03
C THR A 59 14.06 16.75 9.19
N GLY A 60 15.26 16.34 8.78
CA GLY A 60 15.47 15.09 8.04
C GLY A 60 14.97 13.85 8.81
N PHE A 61 15.20 13.81 10.12
CA PHE A 61 14.72 12.72 11.00
C PHE A 61 13.20 12.58 11.00
N PHE A 62 12.46 13.69 11.13
CA PHE A 62 10.99 13.64 11.09
C PHE A 62 10.47 13.20 9.72
N VAL A 63 11.06 13.70 8.64
CA VAL A 63 10.68 13.31 7.28
C VAL A 63 10.95 11.82 7.04
N ALA A 64 12.14 11.34 7.43
CA ALA A 64 12.50 9.92 7.31
C ALA A 64 11.57 9.02 8.13
N THR A 65 11.19 9.43 9.34
CA THR A 65 10.23 8.69 10.19
C THR A 65 8.87 8.58 9.52
N ILE A 66 8.36 9.67 8.93
CA ILE A 66 7.08 9.64 8.21
C ILE A 66 7.17 8.70 6.99
N CYS A 67 8.28 8.75 6.23
CA CYS A 67 8.48 7.85 5.09
C CYS A 67 8.49 6.38 5.53
N ALA A 68 9.20 6.06 6.62
CA ALA A 68 9.23 4.73 7.21
C ALA A 68 7.83 4.22 7.63
N CYS A 69 7.01 5.08 8.24
CA CYS A 69 5.63 4.73 8.59
C CYS A 69 4.77 4.41 7.35
N LEU A 70 5.01 5.10 6.23
CA LEU A 70 4.27 4.90 4.98
C LEU A 70 4.78 3.73 4.14
N ALA A 71 5.96 3.18 4.44
CA ALA A 71 6.60 2.14 3.64
C ALA A 71 5.91 0.77 3.70
N TYR A 72 5.35 0.42 4.87
CA TYR A 72 4.83 -0.94 5.10
C TYR A 72 3.56 -1.23 4.29
N LEU A 73 2.60 -0.30 4.27
CA LEU A 73 1.28 -0.55 3.68
C LEU A 73 1.36 -0.84 2.16
N PRO A 74 2.07 -0.04 1.33
CA PRO A 74 2.25 -0.35 -0.09
C PRO A 74 2.92 -1.70 -0.34
N SER A 75 3.85 -2.11 0.55
CA SER A 75 4.52 -3.40 0.47
C SER A 75 3.59 -4.56 0.80
N HIS A 76 2.79 -4.42 1.85
CA HIS A 76 1.77 -5.41 2.22
C HIS A 76 0.75 -5.63 1.08
N GLU A 77 0.27 -4.55 0.46
CA GLU A 77 -0.65 -4.65 -0.69
C GLU A 77 0.00 -5.38 -1.89
N ALA A 78 1.32 -5.22 -2.09
CA ALA A 78 2.05 -5.97 -3.11
C ALA A 78 2.11 -7.48 -2.82
N GLN A 79 2.21 -7.88 -1.55
CA GLN A 79 2.25 -9.30 -1.16
C GLN A 79 0.93 -10.01 -1.45
N HIS A 80 -0.19 -9.30 -1.33
CA HIS A 80 -1.52 -9.80 -1.74
C HIS A 80 -1.70 -9.84 -3.26
N GLY A 81 -0.77 -9.27 -4.03
CA GLY A 81 -0.88 -9.18 -5.49
C GLY A 81 -1.94 -8.18 -5.96
N ASN A 82 -2.28 -7.19 -5.12
CA ASN A 82 -3.38 -6.27 -5.38
C ASN A 82 -3.10 -5.33 -6.55
N TYR A 83 -1.83 -5.08 -6.91
CA TYR A 83 -1.48 -4.24 -8.06
C TYR A 83 -1.61 -5.01 -9.38
N SER A 84 -1.16 -6.26 -9.46
CA SER A 84 -1.36 -7.08 -10.66
C SER A 84 -2.77 -7.62 -10.81
N ARG A 85 -3.54 -7.71 -9.73
CA ARG A 85 -4.92 -8.24 -9.72
C ARG A 85 -5.01 -9.64 -10.35
N GLY A 86 -4.00 -10.48 -10.10
CA GLY A 86 -3.90 -11.81 -10.67
C GLY A 86 -3.43 -11.87 -12.13
N ASN A 87 -3.14 -10.74 -12.78
CA ASN A 87 -2.57 -10.72 -14.12
C ASN A 87 -1.08 -11.06 -14.10
N LYS A 88 -0.73 -12.24 -14.63
CA LYS A 88 0.65 -12.74 -14.69
C LYS A 88 1.63 -11.77 -15.38
N LYS A 89 1.17 -10.98 -16.37
CA LYS A 89 2.03 -9.99 -17.06
C LYS A 89 2.35 -8.76 -16.20
N MET A 90 1.56 -8.48 -15.17
CA MET A 90 1.73 -7.33 -14.28
C MET A 90 2.32 -7.70 -12.92
N LYS A 91 2.61 -8.98 -12.67
CA LYS A 91 3.17 -9.45 -11.39
C LYS A 91 4.52 -8.81 -11.04
N TRP A 92 5.26 -8.32 -12.05
CA TRP A 92 6.49 -7.57 -11.82
C TRP A 92 6.24 -6.27 -11.05
N LEU A 93 5.05 -5.66 -11.20
CA LEU A 93 4.69 -4.42 -10.52
C LEU A 93 4.55 -4.63 -9.01
N ASP A 94 3.91 -5.73 -8.59
CA ASP A 94 3.84 -6.11 -7.19
C ASP A 94 5.25 -6.32 -6.62
N VAL A 95 6.09 -7.08 -7.32
CA VAL A 95 7.47 -7.33 -6.87
C VAL A 95 8.24 -6.01 -6.76
N PHE A 96 8.13 -5.13 -7.75
CA PHE A 96 8.81 -3.84 -7.76
C PHE A 96 8.36 -2.94 -6.61
N ILE A 97 7.06 -2.67 -6.47
CA ILE A 97 6.52 -1.80 -5.42
C ILE A 97 6.81 -2.40 -4.04
N GLY A 98 6.66 -3.73 -3.91
CA GLY A 98 6.90 -4.46 -2.68
C GLY A 98 8.30 -4.27 -2.10
N HIS A 99 9.33 -4.32 -2.95
CA HIS A 99 10.72 -4.12 -2.53
C HIS A 99 11.09 -2.64 -2.47
N PHE A 100 10.66 -1.84 -3.45
CA PHE A 100 11.05 -0.44 -3.53
C PHE A 100 10.50 0.39 -2.36
N SER A 101 9.26 0.12 -1.96
CA SER A 101 8.66 0.80 -0.80
C SER A 101 9.42 0.52 0.50
N LEU A 102 10.00 -0.67 0.66
CA LEU A 102 10.71 -1.06 1.89
C LEU A 102 12.15 -0.53 1.98
N ILE A 103 12.69 0.12 0.95
CA ILE A 103 14.07 0.65 0.95
C ILE A 103 14.32 1.54 2.18
N THR A 104 13.32 2.34 2.57
CA THR A 104 13.39 3.26 3.71
C THR A 104 13.41 2.58 5.08
N LEU A 105 13.01 1.30 5.15
CA LEU A 105 13.09 0.47 6.35
C LEU A 105 14.30 -0.47 6.34
N MET A 106 14.79 -0.82 5.16
CA MET A 106 15.91 -1.76 4.99
C MET A 106 17.27 -1.12 5.27
N TYR A 107 17.41 0.17 4.95
CA TYR A 107 18.67 0.90 5.11
C TYR A 107 18.50 2.07 6.07
N PRO A 108 19.37 2.21 7.09
CA PRO A 108 19.35 3.33 8.01
C PRO A 108 19.75 4.64 7.33
#